data_AF-A0A1J7BPW9-F1
#
_entry.id   AF-A0A1J7BPW9-F1
#
_cell.length_a   1.000
_cell.length_b   1.000
_cell.length_c   1.000
_cell.angle_alpha   90.00
_cell.angle_beta   90.00
_cell.angle_gamma   90.00
#
_symmetry.space_group_name_H-M   'P 1'
#
loop_
_entity.id
_entity.type
_entity.pdbx_description
1 polymer ?
#
loop_
_entity_poly.entity_id
_entity_poly.type
_entity_poly.pdbx_seq_one_letter_code
_entity_poly.pdbx_strand_id
1 'polypeptide(L)'
;MKKVLFIDRDGTIVLEPENYQLDALEKLEFYPKAFQYLAKIAAELDYELAMVTNQDGLGTDSFPEDTFWPTQNFILKAFENEGVVFDEIFVDRSFPEDNAPTRKPRTGMLTKYIDNPEYDLANSFVLGDRLTDVELAKNLGAKAIFMNMTDGIGSNEISSKREELNDTIILQTTDWKRIYEFLKLEARSASITRKTNETDIYINLNLDGTGKSKIDTGIAFFDHMLDQISRHGQMDLEILVKGDLEVDEHHTIEDTAIALGEVFAKALGNKLGIERYGFCLPMDDCLAQAAIDFGGRNWLIWETEFKREMVGKMPTEMFYHFFKSFTDGAKANLNIKAEGINEHHKIEAIFKAFAKAIKVAVKRDTEKMILPSTKGML
;
A
#
# COMPACT_ATOMS: atom_id res chain seq x y z
N MET A 1 -8.77 5.57 -19.69
CA MET A 1 -8.87 6.82 -18.93
C MET A 1 -7.47 7.17 -18.44
N LYS A 2 -7.06 8.43 -18.57
CA LYS A 2 -5.76 8.91 -18.11
C LYS A 2 -5.76 9.08 -16.60
N LYS A 3 -4.66 8.75 -15.94
CA LYS A 3 -4.45 9.06 -14.53
C LYS A 3 -3.63 10.35 -14.42
N VAL A 4 -3.89 11.14 -13.39
CA VAL A 4 -3.18 12.39 -13.13
C VAL A 4 -2.44 12.28 -11.80
N LEU A 5 -1.21 12.77 -11.78
CA LEU A 5 -0.45 13.01 -10.56
C LEU A 5 -0.41 14.52 -10.35
N PHE A 6 -1.26 15.01 -9.45
CA PHE A 6 -1.25 16.40 -9.00
C PHE A 6 -0.16 16.56 -7.96
N ILE A 7 0.75 17.51 -8.15
CA ILE A 7 1.93 17.68 -7.29
C ILE A 7 1.94 19.12 -6.78
N ASP A 8 1.97 19.30 -5.46
CA ASP A 8 2.34 20.60 -4.91
C ASP A 8 3.79 20.94 -5.30
N ARG A 9 4.15 22.21 -5.25
CA ARG A 9 5.54 22.62 -5.49
C ARG A 9 6.32 22.63 -4.19
N ASP A 10 5.85 23.46 -3.27
CA ASP A 10 6.50 23.71 -1.99
C ASP A 10 6.30 22.49 -1.07
N GLY A 11 7.28 22.22 -0.22
CA GLY A 11 7.28 21.07 0.70
C GLY A 11 7.40 19.68 0.05
N THR A 12 7.37 19.57 -1.28
CA THR A 12 7.33 18.30 -2.01
C THR A 12 8.38 18.21 -3.12
N ILE A 13 8.41 19.17 -4.05
CA ILE A 13 9.44 19.27 -5.11
C ILE A 13 10.65 20.06 -4.60
N VAL A 14 10.37 21.16 -3.89
CA VAL A 14 11.35 22.04 -3.25
C VAL A 14 11.05 22.13 -1.75
N LEU A 15 12.06 22.41 -0.95
CA LEU A 15 11.85 22.71 0.46
C LEU A 15 11.28 24.13 0.59
N GLU A 16 10.31 24.26 1.48
CA GLU A 16 9.67 25.55 1.75
C GLU A 16 10.61 26.46 2.56
N PRO A 17 10.87 27.70 2.12
CA PRO A 17 11.71 28.63 2.86
C PRO A 17 11.01 29.16 4.11
N GLU A 18 11.77 29.67 5.09
CA GLU A 18 11.24 30.15 6.39
C GLU A 18 10.14 31.21 6.25
N ASN A 19 10.18 32.04 5.20
CA ASN A 19 9.20 33.08 4.94
C ASN A 19 8.06 32.63 4.00
N TYR A 20 7.96 31.33 3.69
CA TYR A 20 6.95 30.74 2.81
C TYR A 20 6.96 31.24 1.35
N GLN A 21 7.94 32.07 0.96
CA GLN A 21 8.03 32.65 -0.37
C GLN A 21 9.36 32.32 -1.02
N LEU A 22 9.29 31.57 -2.11
CA LEU A 22 10.42 31.22 -2.95
C LEU A 22 10.60 32.26 -4.07
N ASP A 23 11.11 33.42 -3.70
CA ASP A 23 11.26 34.64 -4.50
C ASP A 23 12.70 34.90 -4.98
N ALA A 24 13.63 33.98 -4.70
CA ALA A 24 15.04 34.11 -5.05
C ALA A 24 15.70 32.73 -5.20
N LEU A 25 16.67 32.62 -6.13
CA LEU A 25 17.39 31.37 -6.39
C LEU A 25 18.24 30.92 -5.20
N GLU A 26 18.72 31.86 -4.38
CA GLU A 26 19.50 31.57 -3.18
C GLU A 26 18.68 30.88 -2.09
N LYS A 27 17.35 31.00 -2.13
CA LYS A 27 16.41 30.29 -1.25
C LYS A 27 16.02 28.91 -1.77
N LEU A 28 16.35 28.60 -3.03
CA LEU A 28 15.95 27.35 -3.68
C LEU A 28 16.76 26.18 -3.15
N GLU A 29 16.08 25.28 -2.46
CA GLU A 29 16.59 23.96 -2.12
C GLU A 29 15.63 22.89 -2.64
N PHE A 30 16.13 21.97 -3.46
CA PHE A 30 15.31 20.87 -3.98
C PHE A 30 15.06 19.82 -2.90
N TYR A 31 13.87 19.25 -2.88
CA TYR A 31 13.55 18.17 -1.96
C TYR A 31 14.43 16.94 -2.27
N PRO A 32 15.03 16.28 -1.25
CA PRO A 32 15.89 15.12 -1.47
C PRO A 32 15.27 14.04 -2.36
N LYS A 33 16.02 13.63 -3.39
CA LYS A 33 15.66 12.60 -4.38
C LYS A 33 14.44 12.92 -5.27
N ALA A 34 13.86 14.13 -5.19
CA ALA A 34 12.75 14.55 -6.05
C ALA A 34 13.12 14.39 -7.53
N PHE A 35 14.29 14.89 -7.96
CA PHE A 35 14.81 14.69 -9.31
C PHE A 35 14.81 13.22 -9.73
N GLN A 36 15.49 12.38 -8.96
CA GLN A 36 15.72 10.98 -9.33
C GLN A 36 14.42 10.21 -9.54
N TYR A 37 13.46 10.33 -8.62
CA TYR A 37 12.26 9.50 -8.64
C TYR A 37 11.11 10.14 -9.40
N LEU A 38 11.01 11.47 -9.46
CA LEU A 38 10.06 12.11 -10.36
C LEU A 38 10.44 11.90 -11.83
N ALA A 39 11.75 11.90 -12.16
CA ALA A 39 12.22 11.51 -13.49
C ALA A 39 11.86 10.06 -13.83
N LYS A 40 12.04 9.13 -12.88
CA LYS A 40 11.58 7.74 -13.08
C LYS A 40 10.06 7.63 -13.22
N ILE A 41 9.27 8.41 -12.47
CA ILE A 41 7.81 8.44 -12.63
C ILE A 41 7.45 8.91 -14.05
N ALA A 42 8.01 10.03 -14.50
CA ALA A 42 7.74 10.58 -15.82
C ALA A 42 8.17 9.65 -16.96
N ALA A 43 9.30 8.94 -16.80
CA ALA A 43 9.83 8.06 -17.84
C ALA A 43 9.17 6.67 -17.88
N GLU A 44 8.74 6.15 -16.73
CA GLU A 44 8.32 4.74 -16.61
C GLU A 44 6.82 4.56 -16.37
N LEU A 45 6.10 5.58 -15.90
CA LEU A 45 4.70 5.49 -15.51
C LEU A 45 3.81 6.37 -16.38
N ASP A 46 2.58 5.90 -16.64
CA ASP A 46 1.58 6.57 -17.47
C ASP A 46 0.70 7.50 -16.61
N TYR A 47 1.26 8.63 -16.18
CA TYR A 47 0.55 9.72 -15.50
C TYR A 47 0.71 11.03 -16.28
N GLU A 48 -0.37 11.80 -16.38
CA GLU A 48 -0.30 13.23 -16.67
C GLU A 48 0.20 13.96 -15.42
N LEU A 49 1.19 14.84 -15.57
CA LEU A 49 1.80 15.57 -14.45
C LEU A 49 1.23 16.98 -14.36
N ALA A 50 0.53 17.28 -13.28
CA ALA A 50 -0.07 18.59 -13.03
C ALA A 50 0.51 19.22 -11.76
N MET A 51 1.20 20.35 -11.88
CA MET A 51 1.66 21.11 -10.72
C MET A 51 0.51 21.97 -10.19
N VAL A 52 0.23 21.94 -8.89
CA VAL A 52 -0.84 22.75 -8.27
C VAL A 52 -0.33 23.42 -7.00
N THR A 53 -0.17 24.74 -7.01
CA THR A 53 0.44 25.46 -5.90
C THR A 53 -0.34 26.74 -5.54
N ASN A 54 -0.34 27.08 -4.24
CA ASN A 54 -0.87 28.34 -3.71
C ASN A 54 0.31 29.28 -3.47
N GLN A 55 0.30 30.49 -4.05
CA GLN A 55 1.37 31.48 -3.93
C GLN A 55 0.79 32.78 -3.37
N ASP A 56 0.77 32.86 -2.05
CA ASP A 56 0.09 33.92 -1.29
C ASP A 56 0.55 35.32 -1.72
N GLY A 57 -0.36 36.07 -2.33
CA GLY A 57 -0.12 37.44 -2.75
C GLY A 57 0.74 37.60 -4.01
N LEU A 58 0.91 36.55 -4.83
CA LEU A 58 1.66 36.65 -6.07
C LEU A 58 1.10 37.74 -6.99
N GLY A 59 1.94 38.72 -7.34
CA GLY A 59 1.58 39.92 -8.12
C GLY A 59 1.26 41.15 -7.28
N THR A 60 1.38 41.07 -5.95
CA THR A 60 1.32 42.22 -5.03
C THR A 60 2.71 42.79 -4.76
N ASP A 61 2.78 43.96 -4.12
CA ASP A 61 4.05 44.56 -3.68
C ASP A 61 4.84 43.66 -2.70
N SER A 62 4.14 42.81 -1.94
CA SER A 62 4.76 41.85 -1.03
C SER A 62 5.29 40.58 -1.71
N PHE A 63 4.80 40.25 -2.91
CA PHE A 63 5.33 39.13 -3.70
C PHE A 63 5.24 39.42 -5.21
N PRO A 64 6.16 40.26 -5.73
CA PRO A 64 6.14 40.65 -7.14
C PRO A 64 6.35 39.48 -8.11
N GLU A 65 5.77 39.57 -9.31
CA GLU A 65 5.92 38.51 -10.31
C GLU A 65 7.37 38.36 -10.82
N ASP A 66 8.13 39.45 -10.86
CA ASP A 66 9.52 39.46 -11.35
C ASP A 66 10.51 38.79 -10.38
N THR A 67 10.10 38.53 -9.14
CA THR A 67 10.87 37.71 -8.18
C THR A 67 10.45 36.24 -8.20
N PHE A 68 9.17 35.95 -8.45
CA PHE A 68 8.65 34.59 -8.55
C PHE A 68 9.08 33.84 -9.82
N TRP A 69 8.83 34.43 -11.01
CA TRP A 69 8.99 33.73 -12.28
C TRP A 69 10.41 33.24 -12.57
N PRO A 70 11.49 33.98 -12.27
CA PRO A 70 12.84 33.47 -12.49
C PRO A 70 13.11 32.16 -11.75
N THR A 71 12.71 32.07 -10.49
CA THR A 71 12.91 30.88 -9.66
C THR A 71 12.00 29.74 -10.11
N GLN A 72 10.72 30.01 -10.37
CA GLN A 72 9.78 29.03 -10.91
C GLN A 72 10.27 28.42 -12.24
N ASN A 73 10.72 29.26 -13.18
CA ASN A 73 11.21 28.82 -14.47
C ASN A 73 12.50 28.02 -14.36
N PHE A 74 13.38 28.37 -13.41
CA PHE A 74 14.59 27.60 -13.14
C PHE A 74 14.26 26.19 -12.63
N ILE A 75 13.30 26.05 -11.71
CA ILE A 75 12.82 24.75 -11.21
C ILE A 75 12.31 23.91 -12.37
N LEU A 76 11.38 24.46 -13.17
CA LEU A 76 10.82 23.75 -14.32
C LEU A 76 11.90 23.34 -15.31
N LYS A 77 12.87 24.22 -15.59
CA LYS A 77 13.96 23.91 -16.52
C LYS A 77 14.88 22.81 -15.99
N ALA A 78 15.16 22.81 -14.69
CA ALA A 78 15.97 21.78 -14.06
C ALA A 78 15.30 20.40 -14.18
N PHE A 79 13.99 20.31 -13.93
CA PHE A 79 13.22 19.08 -14.06
C PHE A 79 13.05 18.64 -15.52
N GLU A 80 12.83 19.58 -16.45
CA GLU A 80 12.79 19.30 -17.89
C GLU A 80 14.10 18.66 -18.37
N ASN A 81 15.26 19.12 -17.88
CA ASN A 81 16.56 18.54 -18.23
C ASN A 81 16.73 17.09 -17.75
N GLU A 82 15.97 16.66 -16.74
CA GLU A 82 15.89 15.27 -16.27
C GLU A 82 14.74 14.48 -16.93
N GLY A 83 14.06 15.07 -17.92
CA GLY A 83 12.96 14.44 -18.66
C GLY A 83 11.58 14.57 -17.99
N VAL A 84 11.44 15.40 -16.96
CA VAL A 84 10.16 15.68 -16.30
C VAL A 84 9.54 16.94 -16.90
N VAL A 85 8.44 16.78 -17.64
CA VAL A 85 7.64 17.88 -18.16
C VAL A 85 6.28 17.86 -17.48
N PHE A 86 5.90 18.97 -16.85
CA PHE A 86 4.54 19.13 -16.36
C PHE A 86 3.65 19.48 -17.55
N ASP A 87 2.63 18.67 -17.78
CA ASP A 87 1.62 18.96 -18.79
C ASP A 87 0.94 20.30 -18.46
N GLU A 88 0.73 20.54 -17.16
CA GLU A 88 -0.11 21.64 -16.66
C GLU A 88 0.43 22.20 -15.35
N ILE A 89 0.30 23.52 -15.18
CA ILE A 89 0.80 24.25 -14.01
C ILE A 89 -0.28 25.23 -13.56
N PHE A 90 -0.83 24.99 -12.38
CA PHE A 90 -1.87 25.79 -11.75
C PHE A 90 -1.28 26.56 -10.56
N VAL A 91 -1.32 27.89 -10.64
CA VAL A 91 -0.82 28.78 -9.60
C VAL A 91 -1.96 29.66 -9.12
N ASP A 92 -2.44 29.40 -7.90
CA ASP A 92 -3.35 30.32 -7.22
C ASP A 92 -2.54 31.44 -6.58
N ARG A 93 -3.08 32.66 -6.61
CA ARG A 93 -2.39 33.88 -6.16
C ARG A 93 -3.04 34.51 -4.93
N SER A 94 -4.18 33.99 -4.50
CA SER A 94 -4.99 34.62 -3.46
C SER A 94 -4.38 34.36 -2.09
N PHE A 95 -4.73 35.19 -1.12
CA PHE A 95 -4.46 34.88 0.28
C PHE A 95 -5.48 33.86 0.81
N PRO A 96 -5.19 33.17 1.93
CA PRO A 96 -6.15 32.29 2.61
C PRO A 96 -7.51 32.97 2.90
N GLU A 97 -7.48 34.21 3.39
CA GLU A 97 -8.66 34.99 3.76
C GLU A 97 -9.57 35.35 2.58
N ASP A 98 -9.05 35.39 1.36
CA ASP A 98 -9.81 35.71 0.15
C ASP A 98 -10.83 34.62 -0.18
N ASN A 99 -10.66 33.41 0.37
CA ASN A 99 -11.55 32.28 0.16
C ASN A 99 -11.81 31.97 -1.33
N ALA A 100 -10.81 32.21 -2.19
CA ALA A 100 -10.95 32.04 -3.63
C ALA A 100 -11.31 30.58 -3.97
N PRO A 101 -12.21 30.35 -4.94
CA PRO A 101 -12.57 28.99 -5.40
C PRO A 101 -11.40 28.27 -6.07
N THR A 102 -10.40 29.02 -6.55
CA THR A 102 -9.19 28.54 -7.20
C THR A 102 -8.13 28.06 -6.21
N ARG A 103 -8.15 28.53 -4.96
CA ARG A 103 -7.17 28.19 -3.93
C ARG A 103 -7.40 26.79 -3.37
N LYS A 104 -6.35 25.95 -3.30
CA LYS A 104 -6.41 24.65 -2.60
C LYS A 104 -6.83 24.88 -1.14
N PRO A 105 -7.75 24.07 -0.57
CA PRO A 105 -8.20 22.75 -1.02
C PRO A 105 -9.36 22.75 -2.04
N ARG A 106 -9.81 23.93 -2.50
CA ARG A 106 -10.90 24.03 -3.50
C ARG A 106 -10.39 23.69 -4.90
N THR A 107 -11.31 23.35 -5.79
CA THR A 107 -10.99 22.71 -7.08
C THR A 107 -11.17 23.64 -8.28
N GLY A 108 -11.35 24.95 -8.07
CA GLY A 108 -11.72 25.89 -9.14
C GLY A 108 -10.72 25.99 -10.29
N MET A 109 -9.42 25.78 -10.04
CA MET A 109 -8.40 25.72 -11.11
C MET A 109 -8.41 24.40 -11.89
N LEU A 110 -9.01 23.35 -11.32
CA LEU A 110 -8.90 21.97 -11.80
C LEU A 110 -10.18 21.47 -12.46
N THR A 111 -11.12 22.37 -12.77
CA THR A 111 -12.44 22.06 -13.32
C THR A 111 -12.40 21.22 -14.60
N LYS A 112 -11.33 21.31 -15.40
CA LYS A 112 -11.15 20.50 -16.62
C LYS A 112 -11.03 18.98 -16.36
N TYR A 113 -10.65 18.59 -15.14
CA TYR A 113 -10.50 17.19 -14.74
C TYR A 113 -11.80 16.61 -14.14
N ILE A 114 -12.66 17.48 -13.61
CA ILE A 114 -13.90 17.11 -12.92
C ILE A 114 -14.98 16.82 -13.95
N ASP A 115 -15.76 15.75 -13.71
CA ASP A 115 -16.82 15.27 -14.62
C ASP A 115 -16.34 15.01 -16.06
N ASN A 116 -15.03 14.80 -16.24
CA ASN A 116 -14.41 14.53 -17.53
C ASN A 116 -14.12 13.02 -17.67
N PRO A 117 -14.82 12.30 -18.58
CA PRO A 117 -14.67 10.85 -18.74
C PRO A 117 -13.32 10.43 -19.33
N GLU A 118 -12.48 11.37 -19.79
CA GLU A 118 -11.12 11.06 -20.22
C GLU A 118 -10.22 10.70 -19.05
N TYR A 119 -10.53 11.17 -17.83
CA TYR A 119 -9.69 11.04 -16.64
C TYR A 119 -10.26 10.04 -15.61
N ASP A 120 -9.37 9.25 -15.01
CA ASP A 120 -9.68 8.33 -13.91
C ASP A 120 -9.23 8.95 -12.58
N LEU A 121 -10.04 9.84 -12.03
CA LEU A 121 -9.72 10.53 -10.79
C LEU A 121 -9.63 9.58 -9.59
N ALA A 122 -10.43 8.50 -9.57
CA ALA A 122 -10.41 7.49 -8.50
C ALA A 122 -9.06 6.75 -8.39
N ASN A 123 -8.29 6.70 -9.48
CA ASN A 123 -6.92 6.16 -9.51
C ASN A 123 -5.86 7.23 -9.80
N SER A 124 -6.22 8.51 -9.64
CA SER A 124 -5.31 9.65 -9.65
C SER A 124 -4.89 10.00 -8.22
N PHE A 125 -3.79 10.75 -8.10
CA PHE A 125 -3.19 11.06 -6.81
C PHE A 125 -2.90 12.56 -6.68
N VAL A 126 -3.12 13.10 -5.49
CA VAL A 126 -2.58 14.41 -5.08
C VAL A 126 -1.42 14.15 -4.12
N LEU A 127 -0.25 14.69 -4.46
CA LEU A 127 0.97 14.66 -3.68
C LEU A 127 1.21 16.04 -3.06
N GLY A 128 1.20 16.11 -1.74
CA GLY A 128 1.36 17.36 -0.99
C GLY A 128 1.86 17.13 0.42
N ASP A 129 2.42 18.16 1.04
CA ASP A 129 2.93 18.15 2.42
C ASP A 129 1.93 18.73 3.43
N ARG A 130 0.84 19.37 2.96
CA ARG A 130 -0.17 20.01 3.82
C ARG A 130 -1.50 19.27 3.79
N LEU A 131 -2.30 19.47 4.85
CA LEU A 131 -3.66 18.90 4.92
C LEU A 131 -4.60 19.48 3.85
N THR A 132 -4.32 20.68 3.34
CA THR A 132 -5.04 21.29 2.22
C THR A 132 -4.88 20.49 0.93
N ASP A 133 -3.74 19.81 0.72
CA ASP A 133 -3.56 18.92 -0.44
C ASP A 133 -4.33 17.61 -0.27
N VAL A 134 -4.40 17.10 0.96
CA VAL A 134 -5.21 15.91 1.28
C VAL A 134 -6.69 16.21 1.08
N GLU A 135 -7.17 17.37 1.53
CA GLU A 135 -8.55 17.80 1.31
C GLU A 135 -8.83 18.11 -0.17
N LEU A 136 -7.84 18.63 -0.92
CA LEU A 136 -7.95 18.76 -2.38
C LEU A 136 -8.18 17.37 -3.03
N ALA A 137 -7.43 16.35 -2.62
CA ALA A 137 -7.62 14.99 -3.13
C ALA A 137 -9.04 14.50 -2.89
N LYS A 138 -9.55 14.67 -1.67
CA LYS A 138 -10.94 14.32 -1.31
C LYS A 138 -11.95 15.07 -2.19
N ASN A 139 -11.76 16.37 -2.38
CA ASN A 139 -12.66 17.20 -3.19
C ASN A 139 -12.65 16.85 -4.68
N LEU A 140 -11.54 16.31 -5.20
CA LEU A 140 -11.43 15.80 -6.56
C LEU A 140 -11.99 14.37 -6.71
N GLY A 141 -12.24 13.64 -5.60
CA GLY A 141 -12.50 12.21 -5.64
C GLY A 141 -11.26 11.37 -5.97
N ALA A 142 -10.07 11.94 -5.73
CA ALA A 142 -8.76 11.30 -5.89
C ALA A 142 -8.22 10.80 -4.55
N LYS A 143 -7.05 10.14 -4.59
CA LYS A 143 -6.35 9.64 -3.40
C LYS A 143 -5.20 10.58 -3.02
N ALA A 144 -4.84 10.64 -1.74
CA ALA A 144 -3.75 11.49 -1.26
C ALA A 144 -2.48 10.71 -0.93
N ILE A 145 -1.33 11.21 -1.41
CA ILE A 145 0.00 10.85 -0.92
C ILE A 145 0.49 12.02 -0.07
N PHE A 146 0.68 11.79 1.23
CA PHE A 146 0.95 12.85 2.19
C PHE A 146 2.43 12.87 2.61
N MET A 147 3.14 13.93 2.22
CA MET A 147 4.57 14.17 2.52
C MET A 147 4.77 14.94 3.82
N ASN A 148 4.36 14.36 4.93
CA ASN A 148 4.40 15.05 6.21
C ASN A 148 5.80 15.05 6.84
N MET A 149 6.45 16.22 6.89
CA MET A 149 7.69 16.45 7.65
C MET A 149 7.43 16.87 9.12
N THR A 150 6.26 17.44 9.42
CA THR A 150 5.95 18.06 10.72
C THR A 150 4.44 18.11 10.97
N ASP A 151 3.97 17.50 12.06
CA ASP A 151 2.55 17.53 12.44
C ASP A 151 2.06 18.97 12.70
N GLY A 152 1.10 19.46 11.90
CA GLY A 152 0.22 20.57 12.28
C GLY A 152 0.11 21.78 11.32
N ILE A 153 0.94 21.88 10.27
CA ILE A 153 0.89 22.99 9.31
C ILE A 153 -0.35 22.87 8.39
N GLY A 154 -1.10 23.97 8.20
CA GLY A 154 -2.31 24.02 7.37
C GLY A 154 -3.61 23.52 8.01
N SER A 155 -3.58 23.14 9.30
CA SER A 155 -4.76 22.59 10.01
C SER A 155 -5.91 23.58 10.22
N ASN A 156 -5.66 24.89 10.11
CA ASN A 156 -6.69 25.94 10.21
C ASN A 156 -7.34 26.28 8.86
N GLU A 157 -6.78 25.78 7.74
CA GLU A 157 -7.25 26.06 6.37
C GLU A 157 -8.13 24.93 5.81
N ILE A 158 -8.30 23.84 6.56
CA ILE A 158 -9.17 22.73 6.17
C ILE A 158 -10.60 22.90 6.71
N SER A 159 -11.58 22.47 5.91
CA SER A 159 -12.98 22.48 6.31
C SER A 159 -13.44 21.15 6.93
N SER A 160 -12.78 20.06 6.56
CA SER A 160 -13.03 18.70 7.06
C SER A 160 -12.32 18.43 8.39
N LYS A 161 -12.88 17.53 9.21
CA LYS A 161 -12.15 17.01 10.39
C LYS A 161 -10.97 16.15 9.93
N ARG A 162 -9.82 16.23 10.62
CA ARG A 162 -8.61 15.42 10.32
C ARG A 162 -8.91 13.92 10.24
N GLU A 163 -9.83 13.42 11.06
CA GLU A 163 -10.26 12.01 11.04
C GLU A 163 -10.88 11.58 9.70
N GLU A 164 -11.62 12.46 9.02
CA GLU A 164 -12.23 12.17 7.73
C GLU A 164 -11.23 12.18 6.57
N LEU A 165 -10.09 12.85 6.76
CA LEU A 165 -9.02 12.92 5.76
C LEU A 165 -8.11 11.68 5.81
N ASN A 166 -8.07 10.97 6.93
CA ASN A 166 -7.25 9.77 7.09
C ASN A 166 -7.60 8.68 6.07
N ASP A 167 -8.89 8.54 5.71
CA ASP A 167 -9.35 7.56 4.72
C ASP A 167 -8.95 7.94 3.29
N THR A 168 -8.62 9.21 3.04
CA THR A 168 -8.15 9.71 1.75
C THR A 168 -6.64 9.46 1.56
N ILE A 169 -5.88 9.43 2.65
CA ILE A 169 -4.44 9.22 2.64
C ILE A 169 -4.15 7.74 2.41
N ILE A 170 -3.61 7.41 1.23
CA ILE A 170 -3.23 6.03 0.88
C ILE A 170 -1.75 5.73 1.14
N LEU A 171 -0.93 6.77 1.28
CA LEU A 171 0.49 6.68 1.58
C LEU A 171 0.92 7.92 2.36
N GLN A 172 1.65 7.71 3.46
CA GLN A 172 2.32 8.78 4.19
C GLN A 172 3.82 8.48 4.24
N THR A 173 4.65 9.39 3.74
CA THR A 173 6.12 9.20 3.67
C THR A 173 6.85 10.51 3.40
N THR A 174 8.12 10.62 3.82
CA THR A 174 9.01 11.73 3.49
C THR A 174 10.06 11.35 2.42
N ASP A 175 9.92 10.19 1.78
CA ASP A 175 10.90 9.69 0.81
C ASP A 175 10.30 9.52 -0.59
N TRP A 176 10.78 10.30 -1.55
CA TRP A 176 10.43 10.20 -2.97
C TRP A 176 10.64 8.80 -3.55
N LYS A 177 11.61 8.03 -3.03
CA LYS A 177 11.78 6.63 -3.42
C LYS A 177 10.52 5.83 -3.14
N ARG A 178 9.95 6.00 -1.94
CA ARG A 178 8.78 5.25 -1.49
C ARG A 178 7.54 5.63 -2.30
N ILE A 179 7.43 6.90 -2.70
CA ILE A 179 6.38 7.40 -3.59
C ILE A 179 6.45 6.72 -4.96
N TYR A 180 7.63 6.70 -5.59
CA TYR A 180 7.81 6.02 -6.87
C TYR A 180 7.54 4.52 -6.76
N GLU A 181 8.07 3.84 -5.73
CA GLU A 181 7.77 2.43 -5.49
C GLU A 181 6.27 2.17 -5.36
N PHE A 182 5.55 3.03 -4.64
CA PHE A 182 4.10 2.95 -4.49
C PHE A 182 3.36 3.18 -5.82
N LEU A 183 3.72 4.21 -6.59
CA LEU A 183 3.06 4.53 -7.86
C LEU A 183 3.36 3.50 -8.95
N LYS A 184 4.55 2.90 -8.94
CA LYS A 184 4.99 1.89 -9.90
C LYS A 184 4.39 0.51 -9.59
N LEU A 185 4.23 0.19 -8.31
CA LEU A 185 3.68 -1.10 -7.89
C LEU A 185 2.17 -0.96 -7.73
N GLU A 186 1.39 -1.51 -8.67
CA GLU A 186 -0.04 -1.68 -8.45
C GLU A 186 -0.28 -2.42 -7.12
N ALA A 187 -1.15 -1.85 -6.28
CA ALA A 187 -1.52 -2.44 -5.00
C ALA A 187 -2.05 -3.85 -5.21
N ARG A 188 -1.38 -4.84 -4.62
CA ARG A 188 -1.78 -6.25 -4.74
C ARG A 188 -2.86 -6.56 -3.72
N SER A 189 -4.03 -6.03 -4.02
CA SER A 189 -5.23 -6.26 -3.24
C SER A 189 -6.20 -7.14 -4.00
N ALA A 190 -6.80 -8.09 -3.30
CA ALA A 190 -7.86 -8.91 -3.85
C ALA A 190 -8.87 -9.24 -2.76
N SER A 191 -10.13 -9.38 -3.17
CA SER A 191 -11.17 -9.93 -2.33
C SER A 191 -11.79 -11.17 -2.97
N ILE A 192 -12.33 -12.03 -2.11
CA ILE A 192 -13.11 -13.19 -2.48
C ILE A 192 -14.30 -13.35 -1.54
N THR A 193 -15.39 -13.88 -2.09
CA THR A 193 -16.53 -14.36 -1.32
C THR A 193 -16.80 -15.78 -1.77
N ARG A 194 -16.86 -16.72 -0.83
CA ARG A 194 -17.11 -18.14 -1.09
C ARG A 194 -18.23 -18.59 -0.18
N LYS A 195 -19.27 -19.17 -0.77
CA LYS A 195 -20.45 -19.64 -0.04
C LYS A 195 -20.79 -21.06 -0.43
N THR A 196 -20.91 -21.93 0.55
CA THR A 196 -21.40 -23.31 0.44
C THR A 196 -22.65 -23.48 1.31
N ASN A 197 -23.12 -24.71 1.49
CA ASN A 197 -24.17 -25.01 2.47
C ASN A 197 -23.64 -25.05 3.91
N GLU A 198 -22.32 -25.16 4.09
CA GLU A 198 -21.64 -25.30 5.40
C GLU A 198 -21.04 -23.95 5.84
N THR A 199 -20.49 -23.16 4.91
CA THR A 199 -19.78 -21.92 5.22
C THR A 199 -20.14 -20.74 4.31
N ASP A 200 -20.06 -19.52 4.85
CA ASP A 200 -20.18 -18.24 4.14
C ASP A 200 -18.97 -17.37 4.52
N ILE A 201 -18.05 -17.18 3.58
CA ILE A 201 -16.72 -16.61 3.82
C ILE A 201 -16.52 -15.37 2.95
N TYR A 202 -16.04 -14.29 3.56
CA TYR A 202 -15.51 -13.11 2.90
C TYR A 202 -14.07 -12.89 3.33
N ILE A 203 -13.17 -12.70 2.36
CA ILE A 203 -11.78 -12.32 2.62
C ILE A 203 -11.39 -11.16 1.72
N ASN A 204 -10.77 -10.14 2.32
CA ASN A 204 -10.08 -9.07 1.62
C ASN A 204 -8.62 -9.02 2.08
N LEU A 205 -7.70 -9.09 1.12
CA LEU A 205 -6.26 -9.16 1.34
C LEU A 205 -5.59 -8.02 0.59
N ASN A 206 -4.67 -7.31 1.26
CA ASN A 206 -3.69 -6.43 0.63
C ASN A 206 -2.28 -6.93 0.97
N LEU A 207 -1.57 -7.50 -0.01
CA LEU A 207 -0.21 -8.03 0.17
C LEU A 207 0.84 -6.94 0.46
N ASP A 208 0.53 -5.69 0.14
CA ASP A 208 1.39 -4.52 0.33
C ASP A 208 0.95 -3.66 1.53
N GLY A 209 0.23 -4.27 2.46
CA GLY A 209 -0.34 -3.61 3.64
C GLY A 209 0.68 -3.24 4.73
N THR A 210 0.13 -2.94 5.91
CA THR A 210 0.88 -2.51 7.10
C THR A 210 0.82 -3.54 8.23
N GLY A 211 0.02 -4.59 8.08
CA GLY A 211 -0.21 -5.62 9.08
C GLY A 211 -1.54 -5.46 9.84
N LYS A 212 -2.46 -4.60 9.36
CA LYS A 212 -3.78 -4.39 9.96
C LYS A 212 -4.68 -5.59 9.69
N SER A 213 -5.38 -6.05 10.73
CA SER A 213 -6.28 -7.20 10.62
C SER A 213 -7.66 -6.94 11.21
N LYS A 214 -8.67 -7.59 10.63
CA LYS A 214 -10.01 -7.72 11.18
C LYS A 214 -10.49 -9.14 10.88
N ILE A 215 -10.42 -10.01 11.88
CA ILE A 215 -10.62 -11.45 11.71
C ILE A 215 -11.71 -11.91 12.67
N ASP A 216 -12.73 -12.55 12.12
CA ASP A 216 -13.83 -13.17 12.86
C ASP A 216 -14.23 -14.47 12.15
N THR A 217 -13.70 -15.59 12.65
CA THR A 217 -14.04 -16.94 12.17
C THR A 217 -15.01 -17.68 13.09
N GLY A 218 -15.36 -17.09 14.24
CA GLY A 218 -16.03 -17.78 15.34
C GLY A 218 -15.12 -18.68 16.19
N ILE A 219 -13.84 -18.86 15.82
CA ILE A 219 -12.86 -19.67 16.54
C ILE A 219 -11.68 -18.80 17.00
N ALA A 220 -11.72 -18.31 18.24
CA ALA A 220 -10.76 -17.32 18.75
C ALA A 220 -9.27 -17.70 18.61
N PHE A 221 -8.92 -18.99 18.74
CA PHE A 221 -7.53 -19.41 18.53
C PHE A 221 -7.12 -19.34 17.05
N PHE A 222 -8.03 -19.68 16.14
CA PHE A 222 -7.79 -19.58 14.70
C PHE A 222 -7.69 -18.12 14.26
N ASP A 223 -8.55 -17.25 14.81
CA ASP A 223 -8.47 -15.80 14.59
C ASP A 223 -7.08 -15.26 14.97
N HIS A 224 -6.59 -15.68 16.14
CA HIS A 224 -5.26 -15.29 16.61
C HIS A 224 -4.13 -15.79 15.69
N MET A 225 -4.25 -16.99 15.11
CA MET A 225 -3.25 -17.53 14.19
C MET A 225 -3.27 -16.79 12.84
N LEU A 226 -4.45 -16.52 12.28
CA LEU A 226 -4.60 -15.73 11.06
C LEU A 226 -4.07 -14.29 11.25
N ASP A 227 -4.24 -13.75 12.46
CA ASP A 227 -3.72 -12.45 12.84
C ASP A 227 -2.18 -12.38 12.80
N GLN A 228 -1.50 -13.47 13.16
CA GLN A 228 -0.04 -13.57 13.05
C GLN A 228 0.42 -13.47 11.59
N ILE A 229 -0.37 -13.99 10.64
CA ILE A 229 -0.08 -13.89 9.20
C ILE A 229 -0.08 -12.43 8.77
N SER A 230 -1.11 -11.67 9.16
CA SER A 230 -1.22 -10.22 8.90
C SER A 230 -0.01 -9.45 9.46
N ARG A 231 0.19 -9.53 10.78
CA ARG A 231 1.19 -8.75 11.53
C ARG A 231 2.61 -9.04 11.07
N HIS A 232 2.98 -10.31 10.93
CA HIS A 232 4.36 -10.69 10.57
C HIS A 232 4.59 -10.72 9.06
N GLY A 233 3.53 -10.89 8.27
CA GLY A 233 3.54 -10.78 6.82
C GLY A 233 3.66 -9.34 6.31
N GLN A 234 3.32 -8.35 7.14
CA GLN A 234 3.11 -6.94 6.72
C GLN A 234 2.11 -6.85 5.57
N MET A 235 0.97 -7.51 5.74
CA MET A 235 -0.16 -7.49 4.82
C MET A 235 -1.41 -7.16 5.59
N ASP A 236 -2.38 -6.49 4.97
CA ASP A 236 -3.65 -6.21 5.62
C ASP A 236 -4.66 -7.32 5.29
N LEU A 237 -5.37 -7.83 6.30
CA LEU A 237 -6.27 -8.97 6.18
C LEU A 237 -7.62 -8.70 6.87
N GLU A 238 -8.71 -8.74 6.12
CA GLU A 238 -10.06 -8.84 6.65
C GLU A 238 -10.63 -10.22 6.31
N ILE A 239 -11.01 -10.99 7.33
CA ILE A 239 -11.57 -12.35 7.19
C ILE A 239 -12.84 -12.41 8.04
N LEU A 240 -13.98 -12.65 7.40
CA LEU A 240 -15.28 -12.82 8.06
C LEU A 240 -15.88 -14.14 7.62
N VAL A 241 -16.18 -15.01 8.59
CA VAL A 241 -16.68 -16.36 8.32
C VAL A 241 -17.92 -16.65 9.15
N LYS A 242 -18.93 -17.25 8.52
CA LYS A 242 -20.04 -17.93 9.20
C LYS A 242 -19.99 -19.39 8.80
N GLY A 243 -19.57 -20.25 9.71
CA GLY A 243 -19.57 -21.69 9.50
C GLY A 243 -20.48 -22.42 10.47
N ASP A 244 -20.64 -23.72 10.23
CA ASP A 244 -21.48 -24.69 10.94
C ASP A 244 -20.81 -25.25 12.20
N LEU A 245 -20.35 -24.35 13.09
CA LEU A 245 -19.63 -24.71 14.32
C LEU A 245 -20.44 -25.58 15.31
N GLU A 246 -21.74 -25.73 15.10
CA GLU A 246 -22.59 -26.69 15.81
C GLU A 246 -22.33 -28.15 15.42
N VAL A 247 -21.77 -28.40 14.23
CA VAL A 247 -21.33 -29.72 13.78
C VAL A 247 -19.93 -29.97 14.35
N ASP A 248 -18.95 -29.23 13.85
CA ASP A 248 -17.59 -29.10 14.37
C ASP A 248 -16.86 -27.91 13.70
N GLU A 249 -15.60 -27.70 14.02
CA GLU A 249 -14.76 -26.65 13.43
C GLU A 249 -14.21 -26.96 12.02
N HIS A 250 -14.40 -28.19 11.50
CA HIS A 250 -13.66 -28.71 10.35
C HIS A 250 -13.91 -27.87 9.09
N HIS A 251 -15.17 -27.76 8.68
CA HIS A 251 -15.54 -27.05 7.46
C HIS A 251 -15.17 -25.56 7.55
N THR A 252 -15.36 -24.95 8.72
CA THR A 252 -14.99 -23.54 8.97
C THR A 252 -13.50 -23.31 8.73
N ILE A 253 -12.63 -24.15 9.27
CA ILE A 253 -11.17 -24.01 9.13
C ILE A 253 -10.73 -24.33 7.70
N GLU A 254 -11.22 -25.43 7.13
CA GLU A 254 -10.85 -25.88 5.79
C GLU A 254 -11.24 -24.86 4.72
N ASP A 255 -12.51 -24.47 4.68
CA ASP A 255 -13.01 -23.58 3.64
C ASP A 255 -12.41 -22.17 3.75
N THR A 256 -12.12 -21.71 4.97
CA THR A 256 -11.38 -20.46 5.19
C THR A 256 -9.97 -20.55 4.61
N ALA A 257 -9.27 -21.67 4.81
CA ALA A 257 -7.93 -21.88 4.26
C ALA A 257 -7.92 -21.92 2.72
N ILE A 258 -8.94 -22.54 2.11
CA ILE A 258 -9.11 -22.56 0.65
C ILE A 258 -9.34 -21.13 0.14
N ALA A 259 -10.32 -20.42 0.69
CA ALA A 259 -10.62 -19.04 0.29
C ALA A 259 -9.41 -18.12 0.49
N LEU A 260 -8.65 -18.31 1.57
CA LEU A 260 -7.42 -17.58 1.83
C LEU A 260 -6.37 -17.89 0.76
N GLY A 261 -6.13 -19.16 0.42
CA GLY A 261 -5.22 -19.54 -0.65
C GLY A 261 -5.61 -18.94 -2.00
N GLU A 262 -6.90 -18.96 -2.34
CA GLU A 262 -7.45 -18.40 -3.58
C GLU A 262 -7.27 -16.89 -3.66
N VAL A 263 -7.53 -16.15 -2.57
CA VAL A 263 -7.35 -14.70 -2.57
C VAL A 263 -5.87 -14.31 -2.67
N PHE A 264 -4.96 -15.08 -2.07
CA PHE A 264 -3.52 -14.91 -2.24
C PHE A 264 -3.10 -15.14 -3.70
N ALA A 265 -3.57 -16.22 -4.32
CA ALA A 265 -3.30 -16.48 -5.74
C ALA A 265 -3.80 -15.34 -6.63
N LYS A 266 -4.99 -14.80 -6.34
CA LYS A 266 -5.57 -13.66 -7.05
C LYS A 266 -4.75 -12.38 -6.84
N ALA A 267 -4.37 -12.06 -5.61
CA ALA A 267 -3.56 -10.88 -5.27
C ALA A 267 -2.15 -10.95 -5.87
N LEU A 268 -1.54 -12.13 -5.96
CA LEU A 268 -0.22 -12.31 -6.58
C LEU A 268 -0.21 -12.06 -8.09
N GLY A 269 -1.34 -12.28 -8.77
CA GLY A 269 -1.51 -12.00 -10.19
C GLY A 269 -0.44 -12.66 -11.07
N ASN A 270 0.27 -11.85 -11.87
CA ASN A 270 1.29 -12.32 -12.82
C ASN A 270 2.66 -12.67 -12.17
N LYS A 271 2.81 -12.50 -10.85
CA LYS A 271 4.00 -12.89 -10.07
C LYS A 271 5.32 -12.24 -10.55
N LEU A 272 5.26 -11.15 -11.31
CA LEU A 272 6.47 -10.44 -11.77
C LEU A 272 7.22 -9.79 -10.59
N GLY A 273 8.54 -9.96 -10.58
CA GLY A 273 9.47 -9.31 -9.67
C GLY A 273 9.52 -9.85 -8.24
N ILE A 274 8.84 -10.95 -7.92
CA ILE A 274 8.80 -11.49 -6.54
C ILE A 274 10.06 -12.32 -6.18
N GLU A 275 10.50 -12.31 -4.91
CA GLU A 275 11.68 -13.08 -4.44
C GLU A 275 11.47 -14.62 -4.37
N ARG A 276 10.22 -15.08 -4.40
CA ARG A 276 9.78 -16.49 -4.52
C ARG A 276 10.04 -17.44 -3.34
N TYR A 277 11.06 -17.27 -2.51
CA TYR A 277 11.47 -18.25 -1.46
C TYR A 277 11.36 -17.73 -0.01
N GLY A 278 11.35 -18.64 0.99
CA GLY A 278 11.18 -18.33 2.43
C GLY A 278 12.04 -19.17 3.40
N PHE A 279 11.97 -18.90 4.72
CA PHE A 279 13.02 -19.22 5.72
C PHE A 279 12.54 -19.75 7.11
N CYS A 280 13.49 -20.00 8.03
CA CYS A 280 13.28 -20.57 9.37
C CYS A 280 13.12 -19.54 10.52
N LEU A 281 12.53 -19.98 11.63
CA LEU A 281 12.24 -19.18 12.82
C LEU A 281 12.36 -20.01 14.13
N PRO A 282 13.18 -19.57 15.11
CA PRO A 282 13.15 -20.10 16.48
C PRO A 282 12.15 -19.36 17.36
N MET A 283 11.50 -20.06 18.30
CA MET A 283 10.63 -19.49 19.33
C MET A 283 10.61 -20.40 20.57
N ASP A 284 11.11 -19.89 21.70
CA ASP A 284 11.26 -20.64 22.95
C ASP A 284 11.95 -22.00 22.76
N ASP A 285 11.26 -23.09 23.10
CA ASP A 285 11.72 -24.47 22.93
C ASP A 285 11.54 -25.01 21.50
N CYS A 286 10.98 -24.20 20.59
CA CYS A 286 10.67 -24.59 19.24
C CYS A 286 11.61 -24.00 18.18
N LEU A 287 11.96 -24.80 17.18
CA LEU A 287 12.48 -24.36 15.89
C LEU A 287 11.50 -24.77 14.79
N ALA A 288 10.98 -23.80 14.04
CA ALA A 288 10.12 -24.02 12.90
C ALA A 288 10.78 -23.56 11.60
N GLN A 289 10.48 -24.24 10.50
CA GLN A 289 10.94 -23.92 9.15
C GLN A 289 9.74 -23.93 8.22
N ALA A 290 9.64 -22.90 7.37
CA ALA A 290 8.66 -22.86 6.29
C ALA A 290 9.38 -22.43 5.00
N ALA A 291 9.48 -23.35 4.04
CA ALA A 291 9.99 -23.05 2.71
C ALA A 291 8.82 -23.07 1.72
N ILE A 292 8.52 -21.93 1.12
CA ILE A 292 7.40 -21.75 0.20
C ILE A 292 7.91 -21.40 -1.21
N ASP A 293 7.21 -21.88 -2.24
CA ASP A 293 7.37 -21.51 -3.65
C ASP A 293 6.00 -21.29 -4.30
N PHE A 294 5.71 -20.05 -4.72
CA PHE A 294 4.51 -19.67 -5.48
C PHE A 294 4.59 -20.03 -6.99
N GLY A 295 5.14 -21.22 -7.28
CA GLY A 295 5.44 -21.68 -8.64
C GLY A 295 4.27 -22.25 -9.44
N GLY A 296 3.02 -22.13 -8.94
CA GLY A 296 1.80 -22.54 -9.66
C GLY A 296 1.45 -24.03 -9.57
N ARG A 297 2.14 -24.80 -8.72
CA ARG A 297 1.86 -26.22 -8.45
C ARG A 297 1.63 -26.40 -6.95
N ASN A 298 0.58 -27.12 -6.57
CA ASN A 298 0.29 -27.43 -5.18
C ASN A 298 1.11 -28.64 -4.69
N TRP A 299 1.77 -28.49 -3.55
CA TRP A 299 2.38 -29.62 -2.84
C TRP A 299 2.66 -29.23 -1.39
N LEU A 300 2.41 -30.14 -0.44
CA LEU A 300 2.77 -29.97 0.96
C LEU A 300 3.68 -31.11 1.42
N ILE A 301 4.81 -30.75 2.02
CA ILE A 301 5.58 -31.64 2.89
C ILE A 301 5.41 -31.15 4.32
N TRP A 302 5.04 -32.06 5.20
CA TRP A 302 4.75 -31.78 6.60
C TRP A 302 5.57 -32.70 7.50
N GLU A 303 6.59 -32.13 8.14
CA GLU A 303 7.51 -32.80 9.06
C GLU A 303 7.37 -32.22 10.46
N THR A 304 6.19 -32.38 11.06
CA THR A 304 5.99 -32.10 12.47
C THR A 304 4.93 -33.03 13.05
N GLU A 305 5.11 -33.38 14.31
CA GLU A 305 4.22 -34.25 15.06
C GLU A 305 3.68 -33.47 16.26
N PHE A 306 2.37 -33.59 16.51
CA PHE A 306 1.73 -33.02 17.68
C PHE A 306 1.25 -34.14 18.61
N LYS A 307 1.52 -34.01 19.91
CA LYS A 307 1.18 -35.02 20.93
C LYS A 307 -0.13 -34.74 21.65
N ARG A 308 -0.62 -33.50 21.61
CA ARG A 308 -1.92 -33.14 22.14
C ARG A 308 -2.98 -33.34 21.07
N GLU A 309 -4.14 -33.82 21.48
CA GLU A 309 -5.32 -33.89 20.60
C GLU A 309 -5.82 -32.48 20.23
N MET A 310 -5.84 -31.56 21.22
CA MET A 310 -6.36 -30.20 21.06
C MET A 310 -5.42 -29.14 21.64
N VAL A 311 -5.33 -27.99 20.97
CA VAL A 311 -4.79 -26.73 21.51
C VAL A 311 -5.92 -25.70 21.58
N GLY A 312 -6.35 -25.38 22.81
CA GLY A 312 -7.58 -24.62 23.01
C GLY A 312 -8.78 -25.41 22.50
N LYS A 313 -9.44 -24.88 21.45
CA LYS A 313 -10.57 -25.52 20.75
C LYS A 313 -10.22 -26.02 19.35
N MET A 314 -8.93 -26.06 18.98
CA MET A 314 -8.51 -26.51 17.65
C MET A 314 -7.83 -27.89 17.74
N PRO A 315 -8.33 -28.91 17.02
CA PRO A 315 -7.65 -30.19 16.90
C PRO A 315 -6.33 -30.03 16.20
N THR A 316 -5.31 -30.72 16.70
CA THR A 316 -3.96 -30.58 16.15
C THR A 316 -3.81 -31.16 14.75
N GLU A 317 -4.67 -32.09 14.36
CA GLU A 317 -4.73 -32.59 12.97
C GLU A 317 -5.13 -31.48 11.97
N MET A 318 -5.93 -30.50 12.41
CA MET A 318 -6.43 -29.45 11.53
C MET A 318 -5.32 -28.49 11.06
N PHE A 319 -4.16 -28.45 11.72
CA PHE A 319 -3.03 -27.66 11.22
C PHE A 319 -2.47 -28.25 9.92
N TYR A 320 -2.31 -29.58 9.83
CA TYR A 320 -1.91 -30.22 8.57
C TYR A 320 -2.92 -29.91 7.47
N HIS A 321 -4.21 -30.10 7.77
CA HIS A 321 -5.30 -29.84 6.83
C HIS A 321 -5.31 -28.37 6.36
N PHE A 322 -5.17 -27.41 7.28
CA PHE A 322 -5.08 -25.99 6.95
C PHE A 322 -3.98 -25.70 5.93
N PHE A 323 -2.75 -26.16 6.17
CA PHE A 323 -1.64 -25.90 5.26
C PHE A 323 -1.78 -26.66 3.94
N LYS A 324 -2.39 -27.85 3.96
CA LYS A 324 -2.66 -28.62 2.74
C LYS A 324 -3.66 -27.88 1.86
N SER A 325 -4.79 -27.48 2.44
CA SER A 325 -5.83 -26.71 1.76
C SER A 325 -5.32 -25.37 1.25
N PHE A 326 -4.48 -24.67 2.05
CA PHE A 326 -3.81 -23.45 1.59
C PHE A 326 -2.95 -23.70 0.34
N THR A 327 -2.09 -24.74 0.33
CA THR A 327 -1.24 -25.02 -0.84
C THR A 327 -2.04 -25.35 -2.09
N ASP A 328 -3.20 -26.00 -1.92
CA ASP A 328 -4.11 -26.32 -3.02
C ASP A 328 -4.72 -25.06 -3.63
N GLY A 329 -5.29 -24.18 -2.80
CA GLY A 329 -5.88 -22.91 -3.25
C GLY A 329 -4.83 -21.95 -3.84
N ALA A 330 -3.69 -21.80 -3.16
CA ALA A 330 -2.62 -20.90 -3.58
C ALA A 330 -1.79 -21.43 -4.77
N LYS A 331 -1.94 -22.71 -5.11
CA LYS A 331 -1.10 -23.44 -6.07
C LYS A 331 0.39 -23.27 -5.76
N ALA A 332 0.75 -23.51 -4.51
CA ALA A 332 2.10 -23.32 -3.98
C ALA A 332 2.71 -24.62 -3.47
N ASN A 333 4.04 -24.73 -3.55
CA ASN A 333 4.77 -25.77 -2.85
C ASN A 333 5.14 -25.24 -1.47
N LEU A 334 4.92 -26.03 -0.43
CA LEU A 334 5.23 -25.67 0.95
C LEU A 334 5.90 -26.86 1.65
N ASN A 335 7.02 -26.60 2.31
CA ASN A 335 7.66 -27.53 3.23
C ASN A 335 7.62 -26.91 4.61
N ILE A 336 7.03 -27.63 5.57
CA ILE A 336 7.00 -27.24 6.98
C ILE A 336 7.70 -28.30 7.81
N LYS A 337 8.64 -27.85 8.64
CA LYS A 337 9.27 -28.67 9.67
C LYS A 337 9.22 -27.93 11.00
N ALA A 338 8.88 -28.62 12.09
CA ALA A 338 8.97 -28.03 13.41
C ALA A 338 9.32 -29.04 14.50
N GLU A 339 10.28 -28.65 15.34
CA GLU A 339 10.75 -29.41 16.50
C GLU A 339 10.52 -28.57 17.76
N GLY A 340 10.11 -29.19 18.87
CA GLY A 340 9.79 -28.52 20.13
C GLY A 340 8.96 -29.40 21.08
N ILE A 341 8.83 -28.99 22.34
CA ILE A 341 8.12 -29.70 23.41
C ILE A 341 6.68 -29.17 23.55
N ASN A 342 6.49 -27.85 23.55
CA ASN A 342 5.17 -27.24 23.70
C ASN A 342 4.46 -27.15 22.35
N GLU A 343 3.27 -27.75 22.27
CA GLU A 343 2.46 -27.77 21.04
C GLU A 343 2.02 -26.38 20.59
N HIS A 344 1.63 -25.51 21.53
CA HIS A 344 1.28 -24.13 21.22
C HIS A 344 2.47 -23.41 20.58
N HIS A 345 3.67 -23.57 21.16
CA HIS A 345 4.87 -22.91 20.66
C HIS A 345 5.24 -23.43 19.26
N LYS A 346 5.12 -24.74 19.00
CA LYS A 346 5.34 -25.30 17.66
C LYS A 346 4.39 -24.71 16.63
N ILE A 347 3.09 -24.70 16.92
CA ILE A 347 2.07 -24.18 16.01
C ILE A 347 2.33 -22.70 15.71
N GLU A 348 2.48 -21.87 16.75
CA GLU A 348 2.68 -20.44 16.56
C GLU A 348 4.03 -20.14 15.85
N ALA A 349 5.09 -20.90 16.14
CA ALA A 349 6.35 -20.80 15.42
C ALA A 349 6.20 -21.15 13.93
N ILE A 350 5.43 -22.19 13.59
CA ILE A 350 5.12 -22.56 12.20
C ILE A 350 4.40 -21.40 11.49
N PHE A 351 3.36 -20.85 12.09
CA PHE A 351 2.61 -19.74 11.48
C PHE A 351 3.48 -18.49 11.31
N LYS A 352 4.35 -18.17 12.28
CA LYS A 352 5.31 -17.06 12.15
C LYS A 352 6.35 -17.32 11.06
N ALA A 353 6.90 -18.53 10.99
CA ALA A 353 7.84 -18.92 9.94
C ALA A 353 7.17 -18.80 8.56
N PHE A 354 5.96 -19.32 8.43
CA PHE A 354 5.15 -19.26 7.22
C PHE A 354 4.83 -17.81 6.80
N ALA A 355 4.38 -16.96 7.73
CA ALA A 355 4.10 -15.54 7.44
C ALA A 355 5.35 -14.79 6.95
N LYS A 356 6.50 -15.04 7.59
CA LYS A 356 7.79 -14.49 7.17
C LYS A 356 8.25 -15.03 5.81
N ALA A 357 8.05 -16.33 5.57
CA ALA A 357 8.36 -16.98 4.30
C ALA A 357 7.53 -16.36 3.16
N ILE A 358 6.24 -16.14 3.37
CA ILE A 358 5.37 -15.42 2.44
C ILE A 358 5.90 -14.01 2.22
N LYS A 359 6.15 -13.23 3.28
CA LYS A 359 6.59 -11.83 3.19
C LYS A 359 7.76 -11.65 2.22
N VAL A 360 8.78 -12.49 2.32
CA VAL A 360 9.87 -12.42 1.36
C VAL A 360 9.48 -12.99 0.02
N ALA A 361 8.86 -14.18 -0.04
CA ALA A 361 8.48 -14.79 -1.31
C ALA A 361 7.61 -13.88 -2.20
N VAL A 362 6.79 -12.99 -1.61
CA VAL A 362 5.95 -12.03 -2.34
C VAL A 362 6.59 -10.64 -2.50
N LYS A 363 7.72 -10.33 -1.87
CA LYS A 363 8.34 -8.99 -2.01
C LYS A 363 8.76 -8.75 -3.46
N ARG A 364 8.37 -7.60 -4.03
CA ARG A 364 8.79 -7.19 -5.38
C ARG A 364 10.11 -6.42 -5.36
N ASP A 365 10.97 -6.67 -6.35
CA ASP A 365 12.15 -5.85 -6.68
C ASP A 365 11.81 -4.92 -7.86
N THR A 366 11.70 -3.62 -7.58
CA THR A 366 11.34 -2.59 -8.58
C THR A 366 12.37 -2.41 -9.67
N GLU A 367 13.62 -2.82 -9.43
CA GLU A 367 14.70 -2.81 -10.43
C GLU A 367 14.74 -4.12 -11.24
N LYS A 368 14.02 -5.17 -10.82
CA LYS A 368 13.96 -6.48 -11.47
C LYS A 368 12.53 -6.97 -11.64
N MET A 369 11.71 -6.20 -12.35
CA MET A 369 10.33 -6.56 -12.72
C MET A 369 10.26 -7.64 -13.81
N ILE A 370 11.03 -8.72 -13.67
CA ILE A 370 11.06 -9.88 -14.56
C ILE A 370 10.36 -11.07 -13.93
N LEU A 371 9.84 -11.98 -14.75
CA LEU A 371 9.24 -13.22 -14.25
C LEU A 371 10.35 -14.14 -13.73
N PRO A 372 10.31 -14.60 -12.47
CA PRO A 372 11.35 -15.46 -11.90
C PRO A 372 11.19 -16.93 -12.34
N SER A 373 11.11 -17.17 -13.66
CA SER A 373 10.93 -18.48 -14.29
C SER A 373 11.69 -18.58 -15.61
N THR A 374 12.51 -19.63 -15.75
CA THR A 374 13.20 -19.96 -17.00
C THR A 374 12.25 -20.43 -18.10
N LYS A 375 11.03 -20.87 -17.74
CA LYS A 375 10.02 -21.34 -18.70
C LYS A 375 9.19 -20.21 -19.30
N GLY A 376 9.37 -18.97 -18.84
CA GLY A 376 8.57 -17.82 -19.28
C GLY A 376 7.12 -17.80 -18.77
N MET A 377 6.72 -18.76 -17.93
CA MET A 377 5.39 -18.81 -17.28
C MET A 377 5.46 -19.49 -15.89
N LEU A 378 4.47 -19.21 -15.02
CA LEU A 378 4.30 -19.71 -13.65
C LEU A 378 2.83 -19.88 -13.26
#